data_AF-A0A4Q1VRN0-F1
#
_entry.id   AF-A0A4Q1VRN0-F1
#
_cell.length_a   1.000
_cell.length_b   1.000
_cell.length_c   1.000
_cell.angle_alpha   90.00
_cell.angle_beta   90.00
_cell.angle_gamma   90.00
#
_symmetry.space_group_name_H-M   'P 1'
#
loop_
_entity.id
_entity.type
_entity.pdbx_description
1 polymer ?
#
loop_
_entity_poly.entity_id
_entity_poly.type
_entity_poly.pdbx_seq_one_letter_code
_entity_poly.pdbx_strand_id
1 'polypeptide(L)' 'MLLAMLAGFAIVMAALLFDPKCGPGDSGGCAMGLVTVTLGAAIPGYVIGFVGYLAVALWRLRPPLPTIRQLRNWGRED' A
#
# COMPACT_ATOMS: atom_id res chain seq x y z
N MET A 1 -3.19 6.86 6.76
CA MET A 1 -2.32 5.68 6.60
C MET A 1 -1.51 5.41 7.86
N LEU A 2 -0.57 6.29 8.21
CA LEU A 2 0.22 6.16 9.45
C LEU A 2 -0.67 5.97 10.69
N LEU A 3 -1.75 6.75 10.78
CA LEU A 3 -2.73 6.68 11.87
C LEU A 3 -3.45 5.32 11.96
N ALA A 4 -3.76 4.69 10.83
CA ALA A 4 -4.41 3.37 10.79
C ALA A 4 -3.43 2.25 11.17
N MET A 5 -2.17 2.34 10.72
CA MET A 5 -1.11 1.44 11.19
C MET A 5 -0.86 1.58 12.68
N LEU A 6 -0.77 2.82 13.20
CA LEU A 6 -0.54 3.09 14.62
C LEU A 6 -1.70 2.58 15.48
N ALA A 7 -2.94 2.81 15.05
CA ALA A 7 -4.12 2.28 15.73
C ALA A 7 -4.14 0.75 15.71
N GLY A 8 -3.89 0.12 14.55
CA GLY A 8 -3.82 -1.34 14.44
C GLY A 8 -2.72 -1.94 15.30
N PHE A 9 -1.52 -1.34 15.31
CA PHE A 9 -0.42 -1.75 16.16
C PHE A 9 -0.78 -1.63 17.64
N ALA A 10 -1.32 -0.49 18.08
CA ALA A 10 -1.68 -0.25 19.47
C ALA A 10 -2.77 -1.21 19.97
N ILE A 11 -3.80 -1.47 19.17
CA ILE A 11 -4.89 -2.39 19.50
C ILE A 11 -4.35 -3.81 19.64
N VAL A 12 -3.50 -4.27 18.72
CA VAL A 12 -2.94 -5.62 18.79
C VAL A 12 -1.95 -5.76 19.94
N MET A 13 -1.10 -4.75 20.17
CA MET A 13 -0.21 -4.76 21.34
C MET A 13 -1.00 -4.84 22.65
N ALA A 14 -2.09 -4.09 22.78
CA ALA A 14 -2.97 -4.19 23.94
C ALA A 14 -3.58 -5.60 24.05
N ALA A 15 -4.11 -6.16 22.97
CA ALA A 15 -4.68 -7.51 22.97
C ALA A 15 -3.65 -8.59 23.36
N LEU A 16 -2.43 -8.50 22.85
CA LEU A 16 -1.34 -9.42 23.16
C LEU A 16 -0.87 -9.32 24.62
N LEU A 17 -0.87 -8.12 25.19
CA LEU A 17 -0.45 -7.90 26.59
C LEU A 17 -1.41 -8.53 27.59
N PHE A 18 -2.70 -8.66 27.23
CA PHE A 18 -3.74 -9.22 28.07
C PHE A 18 -4.15 -10.65 27.67
N ASP A 19 -3.53 -11.25 26.64
CA ASP A 19 -3.79 -12.63 26.24
C ASP A 19 -2.85 -13.60 26.98
N PRO A 20 -3.35 -14.42 27.93
CA PRO A 20 -2.53 -15.37 28.67
C PRO A 20 -1.96 -16.50 27.80
N LYS A 21 -2.41 -16.65 26.55
CA LYS A 21 -1.84 -17.61 25.59
C LYS A 21 -0.55 -17.11 24.95
N CYS A 22 -0.31 -15.80 24.95
CA CYS A 22 0.91 -15.21 24.44
C CYS A 22 2.02 -15.28 25.50
N GLY A 23 2.66 -16.45 25.61
CA GLY A 23 3.65 -16.75 26.63
C GLY A 23 4.57 -17.93 26.25
N PRO A 24 5.34 -18.47 27.20
CA PRO A 24 6.25 -19.58 26.94
C PRO A 24 5.50 -20.78 26.35
N GLY A 25 5.90 -21.22 25.15
CA GLY A 25 5.22 -22.28 24.41
C GLY A 25 4.39 -21.79 23.21
N ASP A 26 4.22 -20.47 23.03
CA ASP A 26 3.72 -19.94 21.76
C ASP A 26 4.78 -20.13 20.67
N SER A 27 4.41 -20.82 19.59
CA SER A 27 5.27 -21.04 18.42
C SER A 27 5.45 -19.79 17.54
N GLY A 28 5.20 -18.60 18.11
CA GLY A 28 5.24 -17.32 17.43
C GLY A 28 3.91 -16.88 16.79
N GLY A 29 2.79 -17.52 17.15
CA GLY A 29 1.47 -17.17 16.62
C GLY A 29 1.07 -15.73 16.98
N CYS A 30 1.36 -15.31 18.22
CA CYS A 30 1.08 -13.95 18.68
C CYS A 30 1.95 -12.91 17.97
N ALA A 31 3.23 -13.21 17.72
CA ALA A 31 4.12 -12.35 16.96
C ALA A 31 3.69 -12.23 15.48
N MET A 32 3.27 -13.34 14.86
CA MET A 32 2.70 -13.33 13.51
C MET A 32 1.39 -12.55 13.44
N GLY A 33 0.54 -12.62 14.47
CA GLY A 33 -0.69 -11.82 14.58
C GLY A 33 -0.40 -10.31 14.58
N LEU A 34 0.61 -9.87 15.33
CA LEU A 34 1.07 -8.47 15.32
C LEU A 34 1.46 -8.02 13.90
N VAL A 35 2.30 -8.80 13.24
CA VAL A 35 2.81 -8.46 11.90
C VAL A 35 1.70 -8.48 10.86
N THR A 36 0.85 -9.50 10.87
CA THR A 36 -0.22 -9.64 9.88
C THR A 36 -1.29 -8.56 10.01
N VAL A 37 -1.72 -8.21 11.23
CA VAL A 37 -2.73 -7.16 11.42
C VAL A 37 -2.18 -5.78 11.06
N THR A 38 -0.94 -5.48 11.44
CA THR A 38 -0.31 -4.20 11.12
C THR A 38 -0.08 -4.01 9.62
N LEU A 39 0.41 -5.04 8.92
CA LEU A 39 0.53 -5.04 7.47
C LEU A 39 -0.85 -5.03 6.79
N GLY A 40 -1.81 -5.79 7.30
CA GLY A 40 -3.19 -5.81 6.81
C GLY A 40 -3.87 -4.45 6.90
N ALA A 41 -3.56 -3.66 7.94
CA ALA A 41 -4.03 -2.28 8.07
C ALA A 41 -3.26 -1.29 7.16
N ALA A 42 -1.99 -1.57 6.87
CA ALA A 42 -1.14 -0.72 6.03
C ALA A 42 -1.46 -0.85 4.52
N ILE A 43 -1.57 -2.08 4.02
CA ILE A 43 -1.62 -2.38 2.58
C ILE A 43 -2.77 -1.65 1.86
N PRO A 44 -4.02 -1.64 2.36
CA PRO A 44 -5.15 -1.05 1.62
C PRO A 44 -4.94 0.43 1.31
N GLY A 45 -4.48 1.22 2.29
CA GLY A 45 -4.23 2.63 2.03
C GLY A 45 -3.03 2.85 1.09
N TYR A 46 -2.04 1.96 1.12
CA TYR A 46 -0.85 2.09 0.26
C TYR A 46 -1.28 1.88 -1.18
N VAL A 47 -2.10 0.84 -1.43
CA VAL A 47 -2.68 0.57 -2.75
C VAL A 47 -3.50 1.76 -3.24
N ILE A 48 -4.38 2.32 -2.40
CA ILE A 48 -5.19 3.49 -2.78
C ILE A 48 -4.31 4.70 -3.12
N GLY A 49 -3.33 5.00 -2.27
CA GLY A 49 -2.41 6.13 -2.48
C GLY A 49 -1.56 5.97 -3.72
N PHE A 50 -1.00 4.78 -3.94
CA PHE A 50 -0.19 4.44 -5.11
C PHE A 50 -0.99 4.55 -6.40
N VAL A 51 -2.19 3.95 -6.45
CA VAL A 51 -3.07 3.99 -7.63
C VAL A 51 -3.50 5.42 -7.94
N GLY A 52 -3.88 6.20 -6.91
CA GLY A 52 -4.23 7.61 -7.07
C GLY A 52 -3.08 8.44 -7.61
N TYR A 53 -1.87 8.27 -7.03
CA TYR A 53 -0.68 8.95 -7.51
C TYR A 53 -0.35 8.57 -8.95
N LEU A 54 -0.37 7.29 -9.28
CA LEU A 54 -0.09 6.79 -10.62
C LEU A 54 -1.07 7.37 -11.65
N ALA A 55 -2.36 7.40 -11.33
CA ALA A 55 -3.38 7.99 -12.20
C ALA A 55 -3.11 9.48 -12.46
N VAL A 56 -2.79 10.26 -11.43
CA VAL A 56 -2.47 11.68 -11.55
C VAL A 56 -1.17 11.89 -12.33
N ALA A 57 -0.13 11.09 -12.06
CA ALA A 57 1.14 11.17 -12.76
C ALA A 57 0.96 10.90 -14.26
N LEU A 58 0.24 9.84 -14.62
CA LEU A 58 -0.09 9.52 -16.02
C LEU A 58 -0.94 10.60 -16.68
N TRP A 59 -1.87 11.21 -15.94
CA TRP A 59 -2.66 12.31 -16.46
C TRP A 59 -1.82 13.57 -16.72
N ARG A 60 -0.85 13.88 -15.86
CA ARG A 60 0.09 15.00 -16.06
C ARG A 60 1.11 14.75 -17.17
N LEU A 61 1.49 13.49 -17.38
CA LEU A 61 2.41 13.07 -18.44
C LEU A 61 1.73 12.96 -19.82
N ARG A 62 0.43 13.29 -19.94
CA ARG A 62 -0.31 13.27 -21.21
C ARG A 62 0.45 14.13 -22.24
N PRO A 63 1.02 13.51 -23.30
CA PRO A 63 1.68 14.29 -24.34
C PRO A 63 0.64 15.17 -25.04
N PRO A 64 0.99 16.40 -25.42
CA PRO A 64 0.07 17.26 -26.15
C PRO A 64 -0.28 16.63 -27.51
N LEU A 65 -1.50 16.87 -27.99
CA LEU A 65 -2.01 16.40 -29.30
C LEU A 65 -1.00 16.51 -30.47
N PRO A 66 -0.22 17.60 -30.63
CA PRO A 66 0.82 17.67 -31.66
C PRO A 66 1.89 16.59 -31.53
N THR A 67 2.39 16.30 -30.33
CA THR A 67 3.36 15.23 -30.06
C THR A 67 2.76 13.85 -30.38
N ILE A 68 1.49 13.63 -30.05
CA ILE A 68 0.79 12.38 -30.40
C ILE A 68 0.70 12.21 -31.92
N ARG A 69 0.37 13.27 -32.66
CA ARG A 69 0.32 13.23 -34.13
C ARG A 69 1.70 12.98 -34.74
N GLN A 70 2.73 13.62 -34.21
CA GLN A 70 4.12 13.41 -34.64
C GLN A 70 4.53 11.95 -34.43
N LEU A 71 4.33 11.40 -33.23
CA LEU A 71 4.64 10.00 -32.92
C LEU A 71 3.84 9.02 -33.80
N ARG A 72 2.57 9.31 -34.08
CA ARG A 72 1.71 8.48 -34.95
C ARG A 72 2.18 8.47 -36.42
N ASN A 73 2.72 9.59 -36.89
CA ASN A 73 3.19 9.75 -38.25
C ASN A 73 4.69 9.46 -38.40
N TRP A 74 5.36 9.08 -37.31
CA TRP A 74 6.79 8.79 -37.29
C TRP A 74 7.06 7.54 -38.14
N GLY A 75 7.93 7.67 -39.15
CA GLY A 75 8.23 6.59 -40.11
C GLY A 75 7.17 6.37 -41.19
N ARG A 76 6.23 7.32 -41.39
CA ARG A 76 5.27 7.32 -42.50
C ARG A 76 5.74 8.16 -43.70
N GLU A 77 7.04 8.37 -43.78
CA GLU A 77 7.74 9.06 -44.86
C GLU A 77 8.23 8.00 -45.86
N ASP A 78 7.30 7.39 -46.62
CA ASP A 78 7.53 6.64 -47.86
C ASP A 78 6.19 6.41 -48.58
#